data_AF-A0A3D5APY9-F1
#
_entry.id   AF-A0A3D5APY9-F1
#
_cell.length_a   1.000
_cell.length_b   1.000
_cell.length_c   1.000
_cell.angle_alpha   90.00
_cell.angle_beta   90.00
_cell.angle_gamma   90.00
#
_symmetry.space_group_name_H-M   'P 1'
#
loop_
_entity.id
_entity.type
_entity.pdbx_description
1 polymer ?
#
loop_
_entity_poly.entity_id
_entity_poly.type
_entity_poly.pdbx_seq_one_letter_code
_entity_poly.pdbx_strand_id
1 'polypeptide(L)' 'AAGDWYLLALRNQQRRTYRVSRVRSVELLDEPAERPDQFDLAQTWAESRRELEEEKTAVEVTVRVAAKALPRLRRMVPVH' A
#
# COMPACT_ATOMS: atom_id res chain seq x y z
N ALA A 1 -14.47 -1.20 -6.97
CA ALA A 1 -13.77 -2.25 -6.21
C ALA A 1 -14.01 -2.01 -4.73
N ALA A 2 -14.84 -2.84 -4.09
CA ALA A 2 -14.97 -2.84 -2.63
C ALA A 2 -13.94 -3.81 -2.08
N GLY A 3 -13.00 -3.37 -1.23
CA GLY A 3 -12.12 -4.31 -0.53
C GLY A 3 -10.80 -3.81 0.03
N ASP A 4 -10.28 -2.67 -0.43
CA ASP A 4 -8.97 -2.20 0.04
C ASP A 4 -9.10 -0.99 0.98
N TRP A 5 -9.14 -1.29 2.28
CA TRP A 5 -9.03 -0.28 3.32
C TRP A 5 -7.57 0.11 3.53
N TYR A 6 -7.32 1.42 3.55
CA TYR A 6 -6.02 2.00 3.84
C TYR A 6 -6.13 2.94 5.05
N LEU A 7 -5.09 2.93 5.88
CA LEU A 7 -4.91 3.84 6.99
C LEU A 7 -3.78 4.80 6.62
N LEU A 8 -4.06 6.11 6.63
CA LEU A 8 -3.02 7.13 6.65
C LEU A 8 -2.72 7.47 8.11
N ALA A 9 -1.45 7.43 8.48
CA ALA A 9 -1.01 7.75 9.83
C ALA A 9 0.32 8.49 9.80
N LEU A 10 0.63 9.19 10.90
CA LEU A 10 1.96 9.72 11.16
C LEU A 10 2.76 8.70 11.95
N ARG A 11 3.99 8.46 11.54
CA ARG A 11 4.98 7.68 12.29
C ARG A 11 6.27 8.50 12.35
N ASN A 12 6.68 8.90 13.55
CA ASN A 12 7.83 9.79 13.77
C ASN A 12 7.71 11.07 12.92
N GLN A 13 6.53 11.71 12.96
CA GLN A 13 6.18 12.90 12.17
C GLN A 13 6.21 12.73 10.63
N GLN A 14 6.46 11.51 10.14
CA GLN A 14 6.38 11.20 8.71
C GLN A 14 5.06 10.53 8.38
N ARG A 15 4.40 11.00 7.33
CA ARG A 15 3.20 10.38 6.76
C ARG A 15 3.53 8.99 6.23
N ARG A 16 2.68 8.01 6.55
CA ARG A 16 2.74 6.65 6.02
C ARG A 16 1.35 6.12 5.71
N THR A 17 1.28 5.27 4.68
CA THR A 17 0.07 4.59 4.24
C THR A 17 0.19 3.10 4.53
N TYR A 18 -0.79 2.55 5.24
CA TYR A 18 -0.86 1.15 5.62
C TYR A 18 -2.08 0.49 4.98
N ARG A 19 -1.89 -0.66 4.31
CA ARG A 19 -3.03 -1.47 3.87
C ARG A 19 -3.55 -2.26 5.06
N VAL A 20 -4.80 -2.03 5.44
CA VAL A 20 -5.40 -2.60 6.67
C VAL A 20 -5.37 -4.14 6.63
N SER A 21 -5.59 -4.74 5.46
CA SER A 21 -5.53 -6.20 5.29
C SER A 21 -4.13 -6.81 5.52
N ARG A 22 -3.08 -6.00 5.61
CA ARG A 22 -1.70 -6.45 5.94
C ARG A 22 -1.34 -6.26 7.41
N VAL A 23 -2.20 -5.64 8.22
CA VAL A 23 -1.98 -5.46 9.66
C VAL A 23 -2.17 -6.81 10.35
N ARG A 24 -1.14 -7.29 11.05
CA ARG A 24 -1.16 -8.60 11.74
C ARG A 24 -1.61 -8.48 13.19
N SER A 25 -1.30 -7.36 13.83
CA SER A 25 -1.63 -7.06 15.21
C SER A 25 -1.69 -5.55 15.40
N VAL A 26 -2.46 -5.13 16.40
CA VAL A 26 -2.54 -3.74 16.86
C VAL A 26 -2.47 -3.76 18.38
N GLU A 27 -1.85 -2.74 18.94
CA GLU A 27 -1.83 -2.48 20.36
C GLU A 27 -2.47 -1.11 20.59
N LEU A 28 -3.43 -1.04 21.50
CA LEU A 28 -4.04 0.21 21.89
C LEU A 28 -3.09 0.91 22.87
N LEU A 29 -2.82 2.19 22.62
CA LEU A 29 -2.04 3.02 23.53
C LEU A 29 -2.99 3.85 24.40
N ASP A 30 -2.54 4.20 25.60
CA ASP A 30 -3.27 5.12 26.48
C ASP A 30 -3.31 6.55 25.92
N GLU A 31 -2.32 6.89 25.09
CA GLU A 31 -2.24 8.19 24.42
C GLU A 31 -3.20 8.23 23.21
N PRO A 32 -4.11 9.22 23.16
CA PRO A 32 -5.02 9.37 22.04
C PRO A 32 -4.28 9.84 20.78
N ALA A 33 -4.75 9.39 19.61
CA ALA A 33 -4.24 9.89 18.35
C ALA A 33 -4.71 11.33 18.11
N GLU A 34 -3.77 12.25 17.87
CA GLU A 34 -4.08 13.62 17.49
C GLU A 34 -4.26 13.75 15.98
N ARG A 35 -5.45 14.15 15.55
CA ARG A 35 -5.72 14.53 14.16
C ARG A 35 -5.65 16.05 14.05
N PRO A 36 -4.84 16.61 13.13
CA PRO A 36 -4.82 18.06 12.89
C PRO A 36 -6.20 18.56 12.44
N ASP A 37 -6.66 19.69 12.99
CA ASP A 37 -8.00 20.25 12.74
C ASP A 37 -8.30 20.49 11.25
N GLN A 38 -7.26 20.85 10.49
CA GLN A 38 -7.36 21.19 9.07
C GLN A 38 -6.93 20.04 8.16
N PHE A 39 -6.90 18.80 8.66
CA PHE A 39 -6.47 17.66 7.88
C PHE A 39 -7.51 17.26 6.81
N ASP A 40 -7.20 17.59 5.56
CA ASP A 40 -7.92 17.12 4.38
C ASP A 40 -7.46 15.70 3.99
N LEU A 41 -8.29 14.72 4.33
CA LEU A 41 -8.06 13.32 4.00
C LEU A 41 -8.11 13.06 2.49
N ALA A 42 -9.00 13.72 1.75
CA ALA A 42 -9.21 13.46 0.33
C ALA A 42 -7.99 13.93 -0.48
N GLN A 43 -7.52 15.15 -0.20
CA GLN A 43 -6.30 15.69 -0.81
C GLN A 43 -5.08 14.82 -0.44
N THR A 44 -4.88 14.56 0.85
CA THR A 44 -3.73 13.79 1.34
C THR A 44 -3.72 12.38 0.73
N TRP A 45 -4.89 11.76 0.58
CA TRP A 45 -5.00 10.44 -0.05
C TRP A 45 -4.63 10.48 -1.53
N ALA A 46 -5.07 11.49 -2.28
CA ALA A 46 -4.72 11.64 -3.69
C ALA A 46 -3.19 11.78 -3.88
N GLU A 47 -2.53 12.57 -3.03
CA GLU A 47 -1.08 12.70 -3.01
C GLU A 47 -0.37 11.37 -2.70
N SER A 48 -0.78 10.68 -1.63
CA SER A 48 -0.19 9.40 -1.26
C SER A 48 -0.39 8.32 -2.31
N ARG A 49 -1.51 8.32 -3.03
CA ARG A 49 -1.73 7.42 -4.16
C ARG A 49 -0.77 7.71 -5.30
N ARG A 50 -0.56 8.99 -5.62
CA ARG A 50 0.38 9.40 -6.67
C ARG A 50 1.80 9.00 -6.31
N GLU A 51 2.25 9.26 -5.08
CA GLU A 51 3.57 8.83 -4.58
C GLU A 51 3.75 7.31 -4.70
N LEU A 52 2.75 6.52 -4.29
CA LEU A 52 2.79 5.05 -4.40
C LEU A 52 2.84 4.55 -5.86
N GLU A 53 2.14 5.24 -6.77
CA GLU A 53 2.12 4.91 -8.18
C GLU A 53 3.43 5.30 -8.89
N GLU A 54 4.11 6.35 -8.42
CA GLU A 54 5.43 6.80 -8.86
C GLU A 54 6.56 5.92 -8.28
N GLU A 55 6.42 5.45 -7.04
CA GLU A 55 7.36 4.55 -6.34
C GLU A 55 7.22 3.08 -6.80
N LYS A 56 7.00 2.86 -8.10
CA LYS A 56 7.10 1.53 -8.72
C LYS A 56 8.55 1.07 -8.69
N THR A 57 8.99 0.61 -7.53
CA THR A 57 10.22 -0.17 -7.42
C THR A 57 9.93 -1.53 -8.04
N ALA A 58 10.30 -1.68 -9.30
CA ALA A 58 10.31 -2.98 -9.94
C ALA A 58 11.34 -3.85 -9.19
N VAL A 59 10.87 -4.96 -8.64
CA VAL A 59 11.74 -5.95 -8.02
C VAL A 59 11.95 -7.07 -9.02
N GLU A 60 13.21 -7.35 -9.36
CA GLU A 60 13.56 -8.52 -10.15
C GLU A 60 13.37 -9.77 -9.31
N VAL A 61 12.59 -10.73 -9.82
CA VAL A 61 12.31 -11.99 -9.14
C VAL A 61 12.54 -13.17 -10.07
N THR A 62 13.28 -14.17 -9.60
CA THR A 62 13.42 -15.45 -10.29
C THR A 62 12.41 -16.43 -9.69
N VAL A 63 11.52 -16.98 -10.52
CA VAL A 63 10.50 -17.94 -10.09
C VAL A 63 10.59 -19.25 -10.87
N ARG A 64 10.43 -20.38 -10.19
CA ARG A 64 10.31 -21.69 -10.82
C ARG A 64 8.84 -21.98 -11.11
N VAL A 65 8.51 -22.19 -12.39
CA VAL A 65 7.14 -22.45 -12.82
C VAL A 65 7.03 -23.74 -13.61
N ALA A 66 5.89 -24.43 -13.45
CA ALA A 66 5.57 -25.57 -14.29
C ALA A 66 5.34 -25.10 -15.74
N ALA A 67 5.82 -25.85 -16.73
CA ALA A 67 5.73 -25.48 -18.14
C ALA A 67 4.30 -25.13 -18.59
N LYS A 68 3.30 -25.89 -18.12
CA LYS A 68 1.88 -25.65 -18.39
C LYS A 68 1.32 -24.31 -17.87
N ALA A 69 1.96 -23.72 -16.87
CA ALA A 69 1.53 -22.45 -16.27
C ALA A 69 2.16 -21.21 -16.95
N LEU A 70 3.21 -21.41 -17.75
CA LEU A 70 3.95 -20.32 -18.38
C LEU A 70 3.07 -19.40 -19.27
N PRO A 71 2.12 -19.92 -20.09
CA PRO A 71 1.24 -19.06 -20.89
C PRO A 71 0.28 -18.20 -20.05
N ARG A 72 -0.07 -18.65 -18.84
CA ARG A 72 -0.91 -17.86 -17.92
C ARG A 72 -0.09 -16.78 -17.26
N LEU A 73 1.12 -17.10 -16.78
CA LEU A 73 2.01 -16.14 -16.14
C LEU A 73 2.36 -14.98 -17.07
N ARG A 74 2.69 -15.27 -18.33
CA ARG A 74 3.01 -14.25 -19.36
C ARG A 74 1.87 -13.25 -19.62
N ARG A 75 0.62 -13.62 -19.32
CA ARG A 75 -0.55 -12.72 -19.45
C ARG A 75 -0.79 -11.85 -18.21
N MET A 76 -0.27 -12.28 -17.05
CA MET A 76 -0.49 -11.60 -15.77
C MET A 76 0.64 -10.60 -15.46
N VAL A 77 1.84 -10.84 -15.97
CA VAL A 77 2.98 -9.94 -15.79
C VAL A 77 3.04 -9.01 -16.99
N PRO A 78 2.97 -7.68 -16.80
CA PRO A 78 3.21 -6.75 -17.89
C PRO A 78 4.65 -6.90 -18.36
N VAL A 79 4.82 -7.31 -19.62
CA VAL A 79 6.11 -7.25 -20.30
C VAL A 79 6.34 -5.77 -20.59
N HIS A 80 7.23 -5.14 -19.84
CA HIS A 80 7.81 -3.85 -20.22
C HIS A 80 9.01 -4.13 -21.10
#